data_AF-X1SCN5-F1
#
_entry.id   AF-X1SCN5-F1
#
_cell.length_a   1.000
_cell.length_b   1.000
_cell.length_c   1.000
_cell.angle_alpha   90.00
_cell.angle_beta   90.00
_cell.angle_gamma   90.00
#
_symmetry.space_group_name_H-M   'P 1'
#
loop_
_entity.id
_entity.type
_entity.pdbx_description
1 polymer ?
#
loop_
_entity_poly.entity_id
_entity_poly.type
_entity_poly.pdbx_seq_one_letter_code
_entity_poly.pdbx_strand_id
1 'polypeptide(L)'
;MTWKEWLGYGIYKKLWSLIGKRPWTYIRRDFYHIAPILNIGFFFWAGVFFGLNYFKILAWLFSNPWHFLIVIPIIWLIGGLQCHFFWGTKYIPDQKGGKEQ
;
A
#
# COMPACT_ATOMS: atom_id res chain seq x y z
N MET A 1 5.88 3.04 -26.08
CA MET A 1 4.64 3.76 -25.77
C MET A 1 4.65 5.02 -26.61
N THR A 2 3.76 5.10 -27.58
CA THR A 2 3.63 6.28 -28.44
C THR A 2 2.83 7.37 -27.72
N TRP A 3 3.02 8.65 -28.09
CA TRP A 3 2.31 9.78 -27.47
C TRP A 3 0.79 9.66 -27.55
N LYS A 4 0.27 9.02 -28.60
CA LYS A 4 -1.16 8.74 -28.78
C LYS A 4 -1.69 7.72 -27.77
N GLU A 5 -0.92 6.68 -27.47
CA GLU A 5 -1.26 5.69 -26.42
C GLU A 5 -1.24 6.31 -25.03
N TRP A 6 -0.28 7.21 -24.76
CA TRP A 6 -0.17 7.86 -23.45
C TRP A 6 -1.37 8.75 -23.15
N LEU A 7 -1.89 9.49 -24.14
CA LEU A 7 -3.04 10.38 -23.96
C LEU A 7 -4.35 9.62 -23.66
N GLY A 8 -4.53 8.42 -24.22
CA GLY A 8 -5.72 7.57 -24.03
C GLY A 8 -5.79 6.85 -22.67
N TYR A 9 -4.72 6.85 -21.87
CA TYR A 9 -4.73 6.21 -20.55
C TYR A 9 -5.42 7.07 -19.48
N GLY A 10 -6.22 6.42 -18.63
CA GLY A 10 -6.72 7.01 -17.39
C GLY A 10 -5.56 7.43 -16.46
N ILE A 11 -5.81 8.43 -15.61
CA ILE A 11 -4.82 9.04 -14.70
C ILE A 11 -4.06 7.98 -13.89
N TYR A 12 -4.76 6.92 -13.46
CA TYR A 12 -4.17 5.79 -12.76
C TYR A 12 -3.07 5.10 -13.58
N LYS A 13 -3.32 4.71 -14.84
CA LYS A 13 -2.30 4.08 -15.71
C LYS A 13 -1.15 5.04 -16.04
N LYS A 14 -1.43 6.33 -16.19
CA LYS A 14 -0.39 7.36 -16.42
C LYS A 14 0.59 7.43 -15.25
N LEU A 15 0.08 7.46 -14.01
CA LEU A 15 0.92 7.52 -12.81
C LEU A 15 1.89 6.34 -12.72
N TRP A 16 1.42 5.12 -13.03
CA TRP A 16 2.24 3.90 -12.92
C TRP A 16 3.11 3.63 -14.15
N SER A 17 2.80 4.23 -15.30
CA SER A 17 3.68 4.16 -16.48
C SER A 17 5.07 4.75 -16.21
N LEU A 18 5.17 5.69 -15.27
CA LEU A 18 6.41 6.34 -14.84
C LEU A 18 7.17 5.53 -13.78
N ILE A 19 6.49 4.65 -13.04
CA ILE A 19 7.05 3.87 -11.94
C ILE A 19 7.10 2.40 -12.37
N GLY A 20 8.11 2.05 -13.16
CA GLY A 20 8.40 0.66 -13.53
C GLY A 20 7.37 -0.02 -14.44
N LYS A 21 6.45 0.75 -15.06
CA LYS A 21 5.41 0.26 -16.01
C LYS A 21 4.47 -0.80 -15.42
N ARG A 22 4.40 -0.93 -14.10
CA ARG A 22 3.52 -1.88 -13.41
C ARG A 22 2.88 -1.21 -12.19
N PRO A 23 1.66 -1.57 -11.79
CA PRO A 23 1.01 -0.97 -10.62
C PRO A 23 1.87 -1.11 -9.35
N TRP A 24 1.93 -0.07 -8.52
CA TRP A 24 2.76 -0.06 -7.30
C TRP A 24 2.40 -1.15 -6.29
N THR A 25 1.13 -1.57 -6.27
CA THR A 25 0.66 -2.66 -5.39
C THR A 25 1.44 -3.94 -5.66
N TYR A 26 1.76 -4.21 -6.92
CA TYR A 26 2.60 -5.34 -7.32
C TYR A 26 4.07 -5.14 -6.92
N ILE A 27 4.60 -3.92 -7.03
CA ILE A 27 5.96 -3.60 -6.56
C ILE A 27 6.07 -3.85 -5.05
N ARG A 28 5.12 -3.32 -4.27
CA ARG A 28 5.10 -3.44 -2.81
C ARG A 28 4.89 -4.88 -2.35
N ARG A 29 4.06 -5.65 -3.07
CA ARG A 29 3.85 -7.07 -2.83
C ARG A 29 5.09 -7.89 -3.13
N ASP A 30 5.74 -7.67 -4.26
CA ASP A 30 6.98 -8.38 -4.58
C ASP A 30 8.05 -8.10 -3.50
N PHE A 31 8.18 -6.84 -3.05
CA PHE A 31 9.03 -6.51 -1.91
C PHE A 31 8.60 -7.23 -0.61
N TYR A 32 7.31 -7.39 -0.38
CA TYR A 32 6.79 -8.13 0.78
C TYR A 32 7.33 -9.57 0.82
N HIS A 33 7.32 -10.28 -0.31
CA HIS A 33 7.79 -11.66 -0.41
C HIS A 33 9.31 -11.80 -0.55
N ILE A 34 10.00 -10.82 -1.14
CA ILE A 34 11.48 -10.84 -1.26
C ILE A 34 12.14 -10.59 0.10
N ALA A 35 11.55 -9.74 0.93
CA ALA A 35 12.15 -9.31 2.19
C ALA A 35 11.21 -9.50 3.39
N PRO A 36 10.78 -10.72 3.71
CA PRO A 36 9.84 -10.97 4.80
C PRO A 36 10.39 -10.49 6.15
N ILE A 37 11.71 -10.65 6.38
CA ILE A 37 12.39 -10.18 7.60
C ILE A 37 12.32 -8.65 7.73
N LEU A 38 12.47 -7.90 6.63
CA LEU A 38 12.34 -6.44 6.69
C LEU A 38 10.92 -6.01 7.05
N ASN A 39 9.90 -6.74 6.56
CA ASN A 39 8.51 -6.47 6.93
C ASN A 39 8.26 -6.79 8.41
N ILE A 40 8.72 -7.94 8.90
CA ILE A 40 8.62 -8.31 10.32
C ILE A 40 9.35 -7.28 11.20
N GLY A 41 10.58 -6.91 10.84
CA GLY A 41 11.36 -5.91 11.56
C GLY A 41 10.66 -4.56 11.61
N PHE A 42 10.08 -4.11 10.50
CA PHE A 42 9.29 -2.88 10.45
C PHE A 42 8.09 -2.94 11.42
N PHE A 43 7.31 -4.03 11.42
CA PHE A 43 6.17 -4.17 12.32
C PHE A 43 6.57 -4.30 13.79
N PHE A 44 7.66 -5.01 14.06
CA PHE A 44 8.21 -5.11 15.41
C PHE A 44 8.59 -3.72 15.94
N TRP A 45 9.37 -2.96 15.19
CA TRP A 45 9.77 -1.61 15.58
C TRP A 45 8.59 -0.65 15.68
N ALA A 46 7.60 -0.76 14.79
CA ALA A 46 6.36 -0.01 14.92
C ALA A 46 5.67 -0.35 16.25
N GLY A 47 5.53 -1.63 16.60
CA GLY A 47 4.97 -2.08 17.88
C GLY A 47 5.74 -1.55 19.09
N VAL A 48 7.08 -1.60 19.06
CA VAL A 48 7.93 -1.04 20.11
C VAL A 48 7.69 0.47 20.24
N PHE A 49 7.66 1.21 19.14
CA PHE A 49 7.39 2.65 19.14
C PHE A 49 6.01 2.97 19.74
N PHE A 50 4.97 2.23 19.35
CA PHE A 50 3.63 2.36 19.92
C PHE A 50 3.60 2.04 21.41
N GLY A 51 4.31 1.01 21.85
CA GLY A 51 4.42 0.63 23.27
C GLY A 51 5.12 1.71 24.10
N LEU A 52 6.27 2.19 23.65
CA LEU A 52 7.04 3.23 24.36
C LEU A 52 6.29 4.56 24.46
N ASN A 53 5.40 4.85 23.51
CA ASN A 53 4.63 6.09 23.47
C ASN A 53 3.14 5.89 23.80
N TYR A 54 2.77 4.74 24.37
CA TYR A 54 1.37 4.32 24.51
C TYR A 54 0.48 5.40 25.12
N PHE A 55 0.84 5.92 26.31
CA PHE A 55 0.05 6.95 26.99
C PHE A 55 -0.02 8.27 26.22
N LYS A 56 1.06 8.68 25.55
CA LYS A 56 1.08 9.90 24.73
C LYS A 56 0.19 9.77 23.50
N ILE A 57 0.23 8.61 22.86
CA ILE A 57 -0.59 8.30 21.68
C ILE A 57 -2.06 8.23 22.07
N LEU A 58 -2.40 7.61 23.21
CA LEU A 58 -3.76 7.62 23.72
C LEU A 58 -4.23 9.04 24.05
N ALA A 59 -3.44 9.82 24.80
CA ALA A 59 -3.79 11.20 25.13
C ALA A 59 -4.04 12.04 23.87
N TRP A 60 -3.20 11.89 22.84
CA TRP A 60 -3.40 12.53 21.54
C TRP A 60 -4.67 12.02 20.86
N LEU A 61 -4.89 10.71 20.80
CA LEU A 61 -6.05 10.09 20.15
C LEU A 61 -7.37 10.57 20.78
N PHE A 62 -7.41 10.69 22.12
CA PHE A 62 -8.58 11.17 22.87
C PHE A 62 -8.69 12.70 22.96
N SER A 63 -7.67 13.45 22.57
CA SER A 63 -7.72 14.92 22.60
C SER A 63 -8.72 15.52 21.60
N ASN A 64 -9.08 14.77 20.55
CA ASN A 64 -10.04 15.21 19.54
C ASN A 64 -10.77 14.01 18.90
N PRO A 65 -12.11 13.99 18.83
CA PRO A 65 -12.86 12.88 18.22
C PRO A 65 -12.52 12.63 16.75
N TRP A 66 -12.07 13.65 16.00
CA TRP A 66 -11.63 13.50 14.62
C TRP A 66 -10.42 12.57 14.46
N HIS A 67 -9.58 12.43 15.50
CA HIS A 67 -8.44 11.52 15.45
C HIS A 67 -8.91 10.07 15.31
N PHE A 68 -9.98 9.65 16.00
CA PHE A 68 -10.53 8.29 15.83
C PHE A 68 -11.06 8.06 14.42
N LEU A 69 -11.81 9.03 13.88
CA LEU A 69 -12.42 8.94 12.56
C LEU A 69 -11.39 8.81 11.44
N ILE A 70 -10.17 9.33 11.65
CA ILE A 70 -9.09 9.25 10.66
C ILE A 70 -8.18 8.05 10.92
N VAL A 71 -7.78 7.83 12.17
CA VAL A 71 -6.78 6.82 12.54
C VAL A 71 -7.33 5.40 12.35
N ILE A 72 -8.59 5.15 12.72
CA ILE A 72 -9.18 3.80 12.61
C ILE A 72 -9.23 3.34 11.15
N PRO A 73 -9.78 4.11 10.19
CA PRO A 73 -9.76 3.72 8.78
C PRO A 73 -8.36 3.56 8.21
N ILE A 74 -7.40 4.39 8.63
CA ILE A 74 -6.00 4.28 8.17
C ILE A 74 -5.38 2.96 8.65
N ILE A 75 -5.54 2.60 9.93
CA ILE A 75 -5.03 1.32 10.46
C ILE A 75 -5.70 0.16 9.74
N TRP A 76 -7.02 0.23 9.54
CA TRP A 76 -7.76 -0.80 8.80
C TRP A 76 -7.29 -0.93 7.35
N LEU A 77 -7.09 0.19 6.65
CA LEU A 77 -6.58 0.22 5.28
C LEU A 77 -5.17 -0.37 5.19
N ILE A 78 -4.27 0.00 6.11
CA ILE A 78 -2.90 -0.54 6.17
C ILE A 78 -2.96 -2.05 6.40
N GLY A 79 -3.75 -2.52 7.37
CA GLY A 79 -3.93 -3.94 7.65
C GLY A 79 -4.51 -4.71 6.46
N GLY A 80 -5.54 -4.15 5.81
CA GLY A 80 -6.16 -4.71 4.62
C GLY A 80 -5.18 -4.82 3.44
N LEU A 81 -4.41 -3.76 3.17
CA LEU A 81 -3.37 -3.77 2.14
C LEU A 81 -2.28 -4.80 2.43
N GLN A 82 -1.87 -4.94 3.69
CA GLN A 82 -0.86 -5.93 4.08
C GLN A 82 -1.37 -7.36 3.93
N CYS A 83 -2.60 -7.63 4.32
CA CYS A 83 -3.25 -8.92 4.07
C CYS A 83 -3.33 -9.21 2.57
N HIS A 84 -3.73 -8.22 1.77
CA HIS A 84 -3.76 -8.33 0.31
C HIS A 84 -2.38 -8.63 -0.28
N PHE A 85 -1.31 -8.03 0.25
CA PHE A 85 0.05 -8.32 -0.18
C PHE A 85 0.52 -9.71 0.25
N PHE A 86 0.16 -10.16 1.45
CA PHE A 86 0.51 -11.50 1.93
C PHE A 86 -0.11 -12.61 1.08
N TRP A 87 -1.38 -12.45 0.68
CA TRP A 87 -2.13 -13.44 -0.12
C TRP A 87 -2.07 -13.18 -1.64
N GLY A 88 -1.34 -12.16 -2.07
CA GLY A 88 -1.26 -11.80 -3.48
C GLY A 88 -0.49 -12.83 -4.32
N THR A 89 -0.90 -13.04 -5.57
CA THR A 89 -0.21 -13.94 -6.53
C THR A 89 1.07 -13.29 -7.08
N LYS A 90 1.68 -13.73 -8.19
CA LYS A 90 2.74 -12.94 -8.87
C LYS A 90 2.12 -11.98 -9.89
N TYR A 91 2.83 -10.92 -10.26
CA TYR A 91 2.35 -10.00 -11.29
C TYR A 91 2.58 -10.66 -12.63
N ILE A 92 1.52 -10.89 -13.39
CA ILE A 92 1.63 -11.32 -14.76
C ILE A 92 1.28 -10.10 -15.62
N PRO A 93 2.21 -9.61 -16.45
CA PRO A 93 1.89 -8.55 -17.40
C PRO A 93 0.73 -9.01 -18.30
N ASP A 94 -0.21 -8.10 -18.57
CA ASP A 94 -1.35 -8.32 -19.47
C ASP A 94 -2.36 -9.40 -19.03
N GLN A 95 -2.41 -9.74 -17.74
CA GLN A 95 -3.37 -10.70 -17.20
C GLN A 95 -4.80 -10.14 -17.20
N LYS A 96 -5.59 -10.56 -18.20
CA LYS A 96 -6.99 -10.19 -18.50
C LYS A 96 -7.22 -8.71 -18.83
N GLY A 97 -7.35 -8.43 -20.14
CA GLY A 97 -8.04 -7.23 -20.64
C GLY A 97 -7.17 -6.16 -21.31
N GLY A 98 -5.95 -6.47 -21.77
CA GLY A 98 -5.16 -5.57 -22.63
C GLY A 98 -5.78 -5.28 -24.02
N LYS A 99 -7.00 -5.78 -24.25
CA LYS A 99 -7.93 -5.30 -25.26
C LYS A 99 -9.27 -5.07 -24.57
N GLU A 100 -9.44 -3.89 -24.00
CA GLU A 100 -10.78 -3.30 -23.98
C GLU A 100 -11.18 -3.18 -25.45
N GLN A 101 -12.33 -3.77 -25.77
CA GLN A 101 -13.02 -3.59 -27.04
C GLN A 101 -13.35 -2.10 -27.26
#